data_AF-A0A497MNG6-F1
#
_entry.id   AF-A0A497MNG6-F1
#
_cell.length_a   1.000
_cell.length_b   1.000
_cell.length_c   1.000
_cell.angle_alpha   90.00
_cell.angle_beta   90.00
_cell.angle_gamma   90.00
#
_symmetry.space_group_name_H-M   'P 1'
#
loop_
_entity.id
_entity.type
_entity.pdbx_description
1 polymer ?
#
loop_
_entity_poly.entity_id
_entity_poly.type
_entity_poly.pdbx_seq_one_letter_code
_entity_poly.pdbx_strand_id
1 'polypeptide(L)' 'MLEVEVVEVRGKCPVHKVGDKIVIDGPRIVLDKTDALCIHALSVILHYAVALDEGV' A
#
# COMPACT_ATOMS: atom_id res chain seq x y z
N MET A 1 -0.49 -10.95 -6.44
CA MET A 1 -1.23 -9.68 -6.26
C MET A 1 -1.39 -9.40 -4.77
N LEU A 2 -0.65 -8.42 -4.26
CA LEU A 2 -0.59 -8.02 -2.86
C LEU A 2 -1.57 -6.87 -2.61
N GLU A 3 -2.40 -7.01 -1.59
CA GLU A 3 -3.29 -5.96 -1.09
C GLU A 3 -2.83 -5.51 0.30
N VAL A 4 -2.57 -4.21 0.44
CA VAL A 4 -2.24 -3.57 1.72
C VAL A 4 -3.41 -2.67 2.12
N GLU A 5 -3.94 -2.87 3.32
CA GLU A 5 -5.08 -2.10 3.85
C GLU A 5 -4.67 -1.24 5.04
N VAL A 6 -5.15 0.00 5.07
CA VAL A 6 -4.99 0.87 6.24
C VAL A 6 -5.96 0.45 7.35
N VAL A 7 -5.45 -0.32 8.31
CA VAL A 7 -6.25 -0.83 9.44
C VAL A 7 -6.46 0.19 10.56
N GLU A 8 -5.53 1.13 10.75
CA GLU A 8 -5.63 2.21 11.72
C GLU A 8 -4.86 3.46 11.28
N VAL A 9 -5.26 4.64 11.78
CA VAL A 9 -4.50 5.88 11.63
C VAL A 9 -4.20 6.42 13.03
N ARG A 10 -2.95 6.32 13.46
CA ARG A 10 -2.49 6.90 14.73
C ARG A 10 -2.08 8.36 14.51
N GLY A 11 -2.85 9.29 15.07
CA GLY A 11 -2.64 10.73 14.87
C GLY A 11 -3.41 11.26 13.66
N LYS A 12 -2.71 11.97 12.76
CA LYS A 12 -3.33 12.55 11.56
C LYS A 12 -2.53 12.19 10.32
N CYS A 13 -3.18 11.56 9.35
CA CYS A 13 -2.63 11.35 8.01
C CYS A 13 -3.38 12.26 7.01
N PRO A 14 -2.68 13.06 6.17
CA PRO A 14 -3.33 13.91 5.17
C PRO A 14 -3.69 13.18 3.87
N VAL A 15 -3.20 11.95 3.68
CA VAL A 15 -3.39 11.18 2.44
C VAL A 15 -4.32 9.99 2.64
N HIS A 16 -4.18 9.27 3.77
CA HIS A 16 -4.90 8.03 4.01
C HIS A 16 -5.99 8.16 5.08
N LYS A 17 -7.02 7.32 4.94
CA LYS A 17 -8.05 7.00 5.94
C LYS A 17 -8.16 5.49 6.13
N VAL A 18 -8.77 5.06 7.24
CA VAL A 18 -9.00 3.64 7.52
C VAL A 18 -9.83 3.02 6.37
N GLY A 19 -9.40 1.84 5.91
CA GLY A 19 -10.00 1.11 4.80
C GLY A 19 -9.43 1.45 3.42
N ASP A 20 -8.57 2.48 3.27
CA ASP A 20 -7.87 2.71 2.01
C ASP A 20 -6.99 1.52 1.65
N LYS A 21 -6.97 1.18 0.36
CA LYS A 21 -6.18 0.08 -0.19
C LYS A 21 -5.05 0.56 -1.10
N ILE A 22 -3.94 -0.17 -1.04
CA ILE A 22 -2.85 -0.11 -2.01
C ILE A 22 -2.72 -1.49 -2.64
N VAL A 23 -2.84 -1.55 -3.98
CA VAL A 23 -2.81 -2.81 -4.73
C VAL A 23 -1.54 -2.88 -5.57
N ILE A 24 -0.75 -3.93 -5.33
CA ILE A 24 0.53 -4.17 -5.99
C ILE A 24 0.45 -5.49 -6.78
N ASP A 25 0.97 -5.46 -8.00
CA ASP A 25 1.06 -6.61 -8.90
C ASP A 25 2.48 -6.70 -9.48
N GLY A 26 3.32 -7.53 -8.86
CA GLY A 26 4.75 -7.57 -9.07
C GLY A 26 5.40 -6.18 -8.91
N PRO A 27 6.04 -5.63 -9.95
CA PRO A 27 6.66 -4.31 -9.90
C PRO A 27 5.68 -3.14 -10.11
N ARG A 28 4.37 -3.40 -10.30
CA ARG A 28 3.37 -2.38 -10.65
C ARG A 28 2.49 -2.02 -9.46
N ILE A 29 2.12 -0.74 -9.39
CA ILE A 29 1.00 -0.28 -8.56
C ILE A 29 -0.24 -0.20 -9.45
N VAL A 30 -1.31 -0.88 -9.06
CA VAL A 30 -2.57 -0.90 -9.81
C VAL A 30 -3.40 0.31 -9.40
N LEU A 31 -3.20 1.44 -10.08
CA LEU A 31 -3.82 2.72 -9.71
C LEU A 31 -5.35 2.66 -9.68
N ASP A 32 -5.98 1.94 -10.62
CA ASP A 32 -7.45 1.81 -10.68
C ASP A 32 -8.05 1.09 -9.46
N LYS A 33 -7.23 0.37 -8.67
CA LYS A 33 -7.64 -0.34 -7.46
C LYS A 33 -7.00 0.23 -6.19
N THR A 34 -6.20 1.29 -6.31
CA THR A 34 -5.49 1.92 -5.19
C THR A 34 -6.18 3.22 -4.84
N ASP A 35 -6.66 3.34 -3.60
CA ASP A 35 -7.41 4.52 -3.16
C ASP A 35 -6.50 5.74 -2.97
N ALA A 36 -5.31 5.50 -2.41
CA ALA A 36 -4.32 6.54 -2.15
C ALA A 36 -2.91 5.95 -2.05
N LEU A 37 -1.90 6.75 -2.37
CA LEU A 37 -0.50 6.41 -2.17
C LEU A 37 0.31 7.67 -1.85
N CYS A 38 1.22 7.58 -0.89
CA CYS A 38 2.18 8.64 -0.60
C CYS A 38 3.60 8.11 -0.52
N ILE A 39 4.59 8.98 -0.70
CA ILE A 39 6.01 8.63 -0.60
C ILE A 39 6.41 8.06 0.79
N HIS A 40 5.68 8.44 1.84
CA HIS A 40 5.90 7.89 3.19
C HIS A 40 5.45 6.44 3.31
N ALA A 41 4.28 6.09 2.76
CA ALA A 41 3.81 4.70 2.75
C ALA A 41 4.65 3.85 1.79
N LEU A 42 4.95 4.39 0.60
CA LEU A 42 5.73 3.69 -0.42
C LEU A 42 7.12 3.33 0.09
N SER A 43 7.83 4.22 0.79
CA SER A 43 9.19 3.93 1.27
C SER A 43 9.24 2.74 2.24
N VAL A 44 8.18 2.51 3.01
CA VAL A 44 8.09 1.39 3.96
C VAL A 44 7.72 0.09 3.24
N ILE A 45 6.78 0.14 2.30
CA ILE A 45 6.25 -1.05 1.62
C ILE A 45 7.17 -1.54 0.51
N LEU A 46 7.83 -0.63 -0.22
CA LEU A 46 8.59 -0.92 -1.45
C LEU A 46 9.61 -2.06 -1.30
N HIS A 47 10.31 -2.10 -0.17
CA HIS A 47 11.37 -3.07 0.09
C HIS A 47 10.86 -4.50 0.29
N TYR A 48 9.58 -4.67 0.61
CA TYR A 48 8.94 -5.97 0.85
C TYR A 48 7.92 -6.34 -0.21
N ALA A 49 7.46 -5.37 -1.01
CA ALA A 49 6.35 -5.52 -1.93
C ALA A 49 6.45 -6.76 -2.82
N VAL A 50 7.58 -6.95 -3.51
CA VAL A 50 7.79 -8.10 -4.41
C VAL A 50 7.91 -9.41 -3.64
N ALA A 51 8.61 -9.42 -2.50
CA ALA A 51 8.77 -10.64 -1.71
C ALA A 51 7.44 -11.16 -1.15
N LEU A 52 6.61 -10.24 -0.62
CA LEU A 52 5.28 -10.56 -0.12
C LEU A 52 4.32 -10.97 -1.24
N ASP A 53 4.43 -10.36 -2.42
CA ASP A 53 3.62 -10.70 -3.59
C ASP A 53 3.86 -12.13 -4.09
N GLU A 54 5.09 -12.62 -3.97
CA GLU A 54 5.53 -13.97 -4.34
C GLU A 54 5.33 -15.01 -3.21
N GLY A 55 4.73 -14.63 -2.07
CA GLY A 55 4.31 -15.55 -1.01
C GLY A 55 5.38 -15.95 0.00
N VAL A 56 6.36 -15.09 0.27
CA VAL A 56 7.39 -15.28 1.33
C VAL A 56 6.88 -14.83 2.70
#